data_AF-A0A7N5JQT5-F1
#
_entry.id   AF-A0A7N5JQT5-F1
#
_cell.length_a   1.000
_cell.length_b   1.000
_cell.length_c   1.000
_cell.angle_alpha   90.00
_cell.angle_beta   90.00
_cell.angle_gamma   90.00
#
_symmetry.space_group_name_H-M   'P 1'
#
loop_
_entity.id
_entity.type
_entity.pdbx_description
1 polymer ?
#
loop_
_entity_poly.entity_id
_entity_poly.type
_entity_poly.pdbx_seq_one_letter_code
_entity_poly.pdbx_strand_id
1 'polypeptide(L)' 'MSFLLPKLTSKKEVDQAIKSTAEKVLVLRFGRDEDPVCLQLDDIVSEFSK' A
#
# COMPACT_ATOMS: atom_id res chain seq x y z
N MET A 1 -5.72 8.71 -9.31
CA MET A 1 -6.48 7.46 -9.02
C MET A 1 -5.63 6.30 -9.50
N SER A 2 -4.69 5.80 -8.68
CA SER A 2 -4.08 4.49 -8.94
C SER A 2 -5.03 3.44 -8.34
N PHE A 3 -5.68 2.65 -9.19
CA PHE A 3 -6.61 1.59 -8.80
C PHE A 3 -5.90 0.26 -8.48
N LEU A 4 -4.56 0.26 -8.50
CA LEU A 4 -3.75 -0.96 -8.47
C LEU A 4 -3.55 -1.52 -7.05
N LEU A 5 -3.54 -0.67 -6.03
CA LEU A 5 -3.30 -1.06 -4.64
C LEU A 5 -4.33 -0.38 -3.70
N PRO A 6 -4.79 -1.07 -2.64
CA PRO A 6 -5.72 -0.50 -1.68
C PRO A 6 -5.06 0.64 -0.90
N LYS A 7 -5.72 1.82 -0.87
CA LYS A 7 -5.23 2.99 -0.15
C LYS A 7 -5.83 3.06 1.25
N LEU A 8 -4.97 3.20 2.27
CA LEU A 8 -5.38 3.47 3.64
C LEU A 8 -5.32 4.98 3.90
N THR A 9 -6.41 5.56 4.40
CA THR A 9 -6.60 7.02 4.53
C THR A 9 -6.56 7.52 5.96
N SER A 10 -6.56 6.61 6.94
CA SER A 10 -6.52 6.94 8.36
C SER A 10 -5.53 6.07 9.14
N LYS A 11 -5.01 6.60 10.26
CA LYS A 11 -4.16 5.83 11.17
C LYS A 11 -4.85 4.56 11.68
N LYS A 12 -6.17 4.64 11.90
CA LYS A 12 -6.96 3.49 12.35
C LYS A 12 -6.97 2.36 11.31
N GLU A 13 -7.07 2.69 10.04
CA GLU A 13 -6.99 1.71 8.95
C GLU A 13 -5.60 1.04 8.89
N VAL A 14 -4.53 1.82 9.05
CA VAL A 14 -3.15 1.29 9.15
C VAL A 14 -3.02 0.35 10.34
N ASP A 15 -3.46 0.77 11.52
CA ASP A 15 -3.41 -0.04 12.74
C ASP A 15 -4.19 -1.36 12.57
N GLN A 16 -5.35 -1.31 11.91
CA GLN A 16 -6.18 -2.48 11.67
C GLN A 16 -5.51 -3.45 10.68
N ALA A 17 -4.93 -2.94 9.59
CA ALA A 17 -4.24 -3.77 8.59
C ALA A 17 -3.05 -4.53 9.20
N ILE A 18 -2.28 -3.86 10.07
CA ILE A 18 -1.17 -4.48 10.82
C ILE A 18 -1.71 -5.59 11.73
N LYS A 19 -2.75 -5.31 12.53
CA LYS A 19 -3.29 -6.28 13.48
C LYS A 19 -3.96 -7.49 12.82
N SER A 20 -4.52 -7.32 11.63
CA SER A 20 -5.22 -8.39 10.92
C SER A 20 -4.29 -9.29 10.10
N THR A 21 -3.01 -8.93 9.96
CA THR A 21 -2.06 -9.69 9.15
C THR A 21 -1.15 -10.51 10.06
N ALA A 22 -1.46 -11.80 10.23
CA ALA A 22 -0.70 -12.70 11.11
C ALA A 22 0.28 -13.63 10.36
N GLU A 23 -0.14 -14.20 9.24
CA GLU A 23 0.61 -15.27 8.54
C GLU A 23 1.18 -14.83 7.18
N LYS A 24 1.27 -13.51 6.96
CA LYS A 24 1.79 -12.92 5.72
C LYS A 24 2.65 -11.71 6.05
N VAL A 25 3.49 -11.32 5.09
CA VAL A 25 4.22 -10.05 5.17
C VAL A 25 3.28 -8.94 4.70
N LEU A 26 3.04 -7.96 5.56
CA LEU A 26 2.34 -6.74 5.20
C LEU A 26 3.34 -5.71 4.67
N VAL A 27 3.18 -5.30 3.42
CA VAL A 27 3.97 -4.21 2.81
C VAL A 27 3.12 -2.95 2.78
N LEU A 28 3.57 -1.89 3.46
CA LEU A 28 2.93 -0.58 3.47
C LEU A 28 3.84 0.44 2.79
N ARG A 29 3.32 1.11 1.76
CA ARG A 29 4.00 2.21 1.08
C ARG A 29 3.50 3.54 1.64
N PHE A 30 4.42 4.34 2.18
CA PHE A 30 4.14 5.70 2.63
C PHE A 30 4.73 6.70 1.64
N GLY A 31 3.92 7.62 1.14
CA GLY A 31 4.33 8.58 0.12
C GLY A 31 3.18 9.43 -0.38
N ARG A 32 3.48 10.39 -1.26
CA ARG A 32 2.46 11.24 -1.90
C ARG A 32 2.13 10.67 -3.28
N ASP A 33 0.84 10.66 -3.63
CA ASP A 33 0.39 10.08 -4.91
C ASP A 33 0.92 10.83 -6.14
N GLU A 34 1.31 12.09 -5.97
CA GLU A 34 1.88 12.94 -7.02
C GLU A 34 3.40 12.77 -7.20
N ASP A 35 4.06 12.05 -6.30
CA ASP A 35 5.50 11.81 -6.39
C ASP A 35 5.79 10.75 -7.47
N PRO A 36 6.57 11.08 -8.52
CA PRO A 36 6.90 10.14 -9.59
C PRO A 36 7.54 8.85 -9.09
N VAL A 37 8.32 8.89 -8.00
CA VAL A 37 8.94 7.71 -7.41
C VAL A 37 7.90 6.79 -6.77
N CYS A 38 6.88 7.38 -6.14
CA CYS A 38 5.79 6.61 -5.54
C CYS A 38 4.93 5.92 -6.61
N LEU A 39 4.70 6.57 -7.74
CA LEU A 39 3.96 5.98 -8.87
C LEU A 39 4.71 4.77 -9.45
N GLN A 40 6.02 4.89 -9.68
CA GLN A 40 6.84 3.77 -10.17
C GLN A 40 6.85 2.59 -9.20
N LEU A 41 6.91 2.86 -7.89
CA LEU A 41 6.84 1.82 -6.87
C LEU A 41 5.47 1.13 -6.84
N ASP A 42 4.38 1.88 -7.00
CA ASP A 42 3.04 1.31 -7.07
C ASP A 42 2.90 0.32 -8.25
N ASP A 43 3.44 0.67 -9.43
CA ASP A 43 3.44 -0.22 -10.60
C ASP A 43 4.21 -1.52 -10.31
N ILE A 44 5.43 -1.41 -9.76
CA ILE A 44 6.26 -2.57 -9.42
C ILE A 44 5.55 -3.46 -8.38
N VAL A 45 5.03 -2.88 -7.30
CA VAL A 45 4.40 -3.63 -6.21
C VAL A 45 3.10 -4.30 -6.67
N SER A 46 2.35 -3.66 -7.57
CA SER A 46 1.10 -4.22 -8.10
C SER A 46 1.28 -5.53 -8.86
N GLU A 47 2.41 -5.71 -9.54
CA GLU A 47 2.74 -6.97 -10.23
C GLU A 47 2.95 -8.15 -9.25
N PHE A 48 3.42 -7.87 -8.05
CA PHE A 48 3.67 -8.88 -7.01
C PHE A 48 2.45 -9.11 -6.09
N SER A 49 1.43 -8.26 -6.16
CA SER A 49 0.25 -8.31 -5.28
C SER A 49 -0.89 -9.22 -5.79
N LYS A 50 -0.57 -10.26 -6.57
CA LYS A 50 -1.52 -11.26 -7.09
C LYS A 50 -1.84 -12.37 -6.09
#